data_AF-A0A2V8GPJ8-F1
#
_entry.id   AF-A0A2V8GPJ8-F1
#
_cell.length_a   1.000
_cell.length_b   1.000
_cell.length_c   1.000
_cell.angle_alpha   90.00
_cell.angle_beta   90.00
_cell.angle_gamma   90.00
#
_symmetry.space_group_name_H-M   'P 1'
#
loop_
_entity.id
_entity.type
_entity.pdbx_description
1 polymer ?
#
loop_
_entity_poly.entity_id
_entity_poly.type
_entity_poly.pdbx_seq_one_letter_code
_entity_poly.pdbx_strand_id
1 'polypeptide(L)'
;FEKEPFGELERLITQKLLDVVKSLAREELNRESWLRLVARESGRGYKQVRVAVLEFLDTDMFNITPDNCIAFVNPLIVSWDIDLASFGLEIVLDRRIVPAYFKTFEFVEKESSASSVEEPGLRKFLKDRSLCGNATPQEVEFLRQLRFKNGRGPTALYYYRELQNLRDPLHFRRK
;
A
#
# COMPACT_ATOMS: atom_id res chain seq x y z
N PHE A 1 -7.90 17.15 16.79
CA PHE A 1 -8.63 17.29 15.52
C PHE A 1 -7.68 16.89 14.42
N GLU A 2 -7.92 15.75 13.80
CA GLU A 2 -7.11 15.19 12.72
C GLU A 2 -7.08 16.17 11.53
N LYS A 3 -5.90 16.34 10.94
CA LYS A 3 -5.66 17.29 9.84
C LYS A 3 -6.11 16.75 8.48
N GLU A 4 -6.54 15.49 8.41
CA GLU A 4 -6.97 14.84 7.18
C GLU A 4 -8.36 14.21 7.36
N PRO A 5 -9.22 14.21 6.32
CA PRO A 5 -10.58 13.70 6.39
C PRO A 5 -10.68 12.17 6.53
N PHE A 6 -9.57 11.45 6.33
CA PHE A 6 -9.44 10.01 6.48
C PHE A 6 -8.08 9.71 7.12
N GLY A 7 -8.04 8.76 8.05
CA GLY A 7 -6.78 8.17 8.52
C GLY A 7 -6.17 7.22 7.49
N GLU A 8 -4.94 6.79 7.76
CA GLU A 8 -4.19 5.88 6.88
C GLU A 8 -4.90 4.53 6.68
N LEU A 9 -5.61 4.04 7.70
CA LEU A 9 -6.36 2.79 7.62
C LEU A 9 -7.56 2.91 6.69
N GLU A 10 -8.35 3.98 6.81
CA GLU A 10 -9.51 4.20 5.96
C GLU A 10 -9.11 4.37 4.50
N ARG A 11 -7.97 5.03 4.25
CA ARG A 11 -7.38 5.13 2.91
C ARG A 11 -7.02 3.75 2.36
N LEU A 12 -6.33 2.94 3.16
CA LEU A 12 -5.93 1.59 2.76
C LEU A 12 -7.14 0.71 2.43
N ILE A 13 -8.17 0.72 3.30
CA ILE A 13 -9.40 -0.06 3.09
C ILE A 13 -10.11 0.42 1.81
N THR A 14 -10.31 1.73 1.66
CA THR A 14 -10.98 2.29 0.49
C THR A 14 -10.25 1.93 -0.79
N GLN A 15 -8.92 2.09 -0.81
CA GLN A 15 -8.09 1.70 -1.94
C GLN A 15 -8.25 0.21 -2.26
N LYS A 16 -8.28 -0.66 -1.26
CA LYS A 16 -8.39 -2.11 -1.45
C LYS A 16 -9.75 -2.55 -1.96
N LEU A 17 -10.83 -1.95 -1.45
CA LEU A 17 -12.18 -2.16 -1.99
C LEU A 17 -12.23 -1.74 -3.47
N LEU A 18 -11.67 -0.58 -3.81
CA LEU A 18 -11.61 -0.11 -5.20
C LEU A 18 -10.76 -1.01 -6.09
N ASP A 19 -9.59 -1.45 -5.63
CA ASP A 19 -8.74 -2.39 -6.38
C ASP A 19 -9.50 -3.68 -6.71
N VAL A 20 -10.25 -4.22 -5.75
CA VAL A 20 -11.08 -5.43 -5.97
C VAL A 20 -12.15 -5.15 -7.02
N VAL A 21 -12.94 -4.10 -6.86
CA VAL A 21 -14.02 -3.75 -7.81
C VAL A 21 -13.46 -3.50 -9.21
N LYS A 22 -12.36 -2.75 -9.32
CA LYS A 22 -11.70 -2.46 -10.60
C LYS A 22 -11.09 -3.70 -11.24
N SER A 23 -10.52 -4.62 -10.46
CA SER A 23 -9.98 -5.88 -11.00
C SER A 23 -11.09 -6.70 -11.67
N LEU A 24 -12.24 -6.83 -10.98
CA LEU A 24 -13.40 -7.54 -11.50
C LEU A 24 -13.98 -6.85 -12.74
N ALA A 25 -14.11 -5.53 -12.70
CA ALA A 25 -14.59 -4.75 -13.84
C ALA A 25 -13.69 -4.92 -15.06
N ARG A 26 -12.36 -5.02 -14.91
CA ARG A 26 -11.42 -5.29 -16.02
C ARG A 26 -11.56 -6.70 -16.57
N GLU A 27 -11.69 -7.70 -15.71
CA GLU A 27 -11.85 -9.11 -16.10
C GLU A 27 -13.16 -9.34 -16.86
N GLU A 28 -14.23 -8.70 -16.41
CA GLU A 28 -15.59 -8.91 -16.93
C GLU A 28 -15.99 -7.89 -18.03
N LEU A 29 -15.17 -6.88 -18.34
CA LEU A 29 -15.48 -5.82 -19.31
C LEU A 29 -15.88 -6.35 -20.69
N ASN A 30 -15.31 -7.49 -21.10
CA ASN A 30 -15.57 -8.12 -22.39
C ASN A 30 -16.79 -9.06 -22.38
N ARG A 31 -17.40 -9.31 -21.20
CA ARG A 31 -18.57 -10.19 -21.06
C ARG A 31 -19.85 -9.37 -21.09
N GLU A 32 -20.56 -9.47 -22.21
CA GLU A 32 -21.81 -8.74 -22.42
C GLU A 32 -22.89 -9.09 -21.39
N SER A 33 -22.96 -10.35 -20.96
CA SER A 33 -23.88 -10.81 -19.91
C SER A 33 -23.67 -10.06 -18.59
N TRP A 34 -22.42 -9.86 -18.18
CA TRP A 34 -22.06 -9.11 -16.98
C TRP A 34 -22.45 -7.63 -17.11
N LEU A 35 -22.11 -7.00 -18.23
CA LEU A 35 -22.48 -5.60 -18.48
C LEU A 35 -23.99 -5.38 -18.45
N ARG A 36 -24.79 -6.31 -18.99
CA ARG A 36 -26.25 -6.26 -18.93
C ARG A 36 -26.78 -6.45 -17.51
N LEU A 37 -26.14 -7.29 -16.72
CA LEU A 37 -26.53 -7.53 -15.33
C LEU A 37 -26.24 -6.31 -14.45
N VAL A 38 -25.03 -5.74 -14.55
CA VAL A 38 -24.67 -4.48 -13.88
C VAL A 38 -25.57 -3.32 -14.32
N ALA A 39 -25.91 -3.25 -15.61
CA ALA A 39 -26.87 -2.28 -16.15
C ALA A 39 -28.25 -2.40 -15.50
N ARG A 40 -28.74 -3.63 -15.28
CA ARG A 40 -30.02 -3.86 -14.60
C ARG A 40 -29.97 -3.43 -13.14
N GLU A 41 -28.92 -3.82 -12.41
CA GLU A 41 -28.79 -3.51 -10.98
C GLU A 41 -28.51 -2.02 -10.72
N SER A 42 -27.87 -1.31 -11.68
CA SER A 42 -27.64 0.15 -11.62
C SER A 42 -28.75 0.99 -12.25
N GLY A 43 -29.77 0.38 -12.86
CA GLY A 43 -30.86 1.07 -13.56
C GLY A 43 -30.41 1.85 -14.82
N ARG A 44 -29.28 1.48 -15.43
CA ARG A 44 -28.66 2.17 -16.58
C ARG A 44 -28.77 1.36 -17.87
N GLY A 45 -28.60 2.02 -19.01
CA GLY A 45 -28.52 1.32 -20.29
C GLY A 45 -27.15 0.66 -20.52
N TYR A 46 -27.10 -0.44 -21.29
CA TYR A 46 -25.85 -1.16 -21.61
C TYR A 46 -24.70 -0.26 -22.09
N LYS A 47 -24.98 0.65 -23.05
CA LYS A 47 -23.96 1.58 -23.58
C LYS A 47 -23.46 2.56 -22.52
N GLN A 48 -24.36 3.04 -21.66
CA GLN A 48 -24.02 3.96 -20.57
C GLN A 48 -23.14 3.27 -19.52
N VAL A 49 -23.47 2.02 -19.15
CA VAL A 49 -22.65 1.23 -18.23
C VAL A 49 -21.26 1.00 -18.79
N ARG A 50 -21.14 0.67 -20.08
CA ARG A 50 -19.82 0.46 -20.69
C ARG A 50 -18.92 1.69 -20.62
N VAL A 51 -19.47 2.89 -20.86
CA VAL A 51 -18.72 4.15 -20.72
C VAL A 51 -18.39 4.41 -19.25
N ALA A 52 -19.38 4.29 -18.37
CA ALA A 52 -19.20 4.53 -16.94
C ALA A 52 -18.19 3.58 -16.29
N VAL A 53 -18.07 2.32 -16.76
CA VAL A 53 -17.03 1.39 -16.29
C VAL A 53 -15.64 1.93 -16.64
N LEU A 54 -15.43 2.44 -17.85
CA LEU A 54 -14.12 2.97 -18.26
C LEU A 54 -13.74 4.20 -17.41
N GLU A 55 -14.68 5.13 -17.23
CA GLU A 55 -14.48 6.30 -16.36
C GLU A 55 -14.18 5.89 -14.90
N PHE A 56 -14.88 4.87 -14.40
CA PHE A 56 -14.64 4.33 -13.06
C PHE A 56 -13.26 3.68 -12.93
N LEU A 57 -12.79 2.95 -13.96
CA LEU A 57 -11.48 2.32 -13.95
C LEU A 57 -10.34 3.35 -13.84
N ASP A 58 -10.54 4.57 -14.34
CA ASP A 58 -9.59 5.67 -14.27
C ASP A 58 -9.71 6.50 -12.97
N THR A 59 -10.79 6.33 -12.20
CA THR A 59 -11.06 7.11 -10.99
C THR A 59 -10.22 6.66 -9.79
N ASP A 60 -9.48 7.52 -9.12
CA ASP A 60 -8.77 7.17 -7.88
C ASP A 60 -9.63 7.32 -6.60
N MET A 61 -9.07 6.94 -5.45
CA MET A 61 -9.72 7.05 -4.15
C MET A 61 -10.13 8.48 -3.79
N PHE A 62 -9.42 9.50 -4.26
CA PHE A 62 -9.71 10.91 -3.97
C PHE A 62 -10.77 11.48 -4.90
N ASN A 63 -10.94 10.88 -6.07
CA ASN A 63 -11.86 11.34 -7.12
C ASN A 63 -13.14 10.49 -7.22
N ILE A 64 -13.31 9.49 -6.35
CA ILE A 64 -14.52 8.68 -6.36
C ILE A 64 -15.75 9.47 -5.91
N THR A 65 -16.83 9.34 -6.68
CA THR A 65 -18.11 10.00 -6.41
C THR A 65 -19.12 9.03 -5.80
N PRO A 66 -20.16 9.51 -5.10
CA PRO A 66 -21.27 8.68 -4.63
C PRO A 66 -21.94 7.89 -5.77
N ASP A 67 -22.06 8.48 -6.95
CA ASP A 67 -22.63 7.81 -8.13
C ASP A 67 -21.79 6.62 -8.58
N ASN A 68 -20.45 6.71 -8.50
CA ASN A 68 -19.57 5.59 -8.78
C ASN A 68 -19.78 4.45 -7.77
N CYS A 69 -19.96 4.78 -6.49
CA CYS A 69 -20.25 3.79 -5.47
C CYS A 69 -21.59 3.08 -5.72
N ILE A 70 -22.66 3.84 -6.02
CA ILE A 70 -23.99 3.28 -6.32
C ILE A 70 -23.94 2.41 -7.58
N ALA A 71 -23.21 2.82 -8.62
CA ALA A 71 -23.18 2.12 -9.89
C ALA A 71 -22.29 0.87 -9.90
N PHE A 72 -21.18 0.86 -9.14
CA PHE A 72 -20.15 -0.18 -9.25
C PHE A 72 -19.79 -0.85 -7.93
N VAL A 73 -19.64 -0.10 -6.85
CA VAL A 73 -19.21 -0.68 -5.56
C VAL A 73 -20.36 -1.44 -4.91
N ASN A 74 -21.51 -0.78 -4.72
CA ASN A 74 -22.67 -1.34 -4.03
C ASN A 74 -23.26 -2.58 -4.72
N PRO A 75 -23.33 -2.67 -6.06
CA PRO A 75 -23.84 -3.88 -6.71
C PRO A 75 -22.87 -5.07 -6.62
N LEU A 76 -21.56 -4.81 -6.51
CA LEU A 76 -20.53 -5.86 -6.54
C LEU A 76 -20.13 -6.34 -5.15
N ILE A 77 -20.11 -5.45 -4.15
CA ILE A 77 -19.75 -5.77 -2.76
C ILE A 77 -21.02 -5.87 -1.92
N VAL A 78 -21.29 -7.06 -1.39
CA VAL A 78 -22.41 -7.31 -0.47
C VAL A 78 -22.08 -6.80 0.93
N SER A 79 -20.87 -7.12 1.39
CA SER A 79 -20.36 -6.68 2.69
C SER A 79 -18.83 -6.74 2.70
N TRP A 80 -18.23 -6.02 3.63
CA TRP A 80 -16.83 -6.14 3.97
C TRP A 80 -16.68 -5.95 5.48
N ASP A 81 -15.65 -6.56 6.05
CA ASP A 81 -15.32 -6.43 7.47
C ASP A 81 -13.81 -6.44 7.67
N ILE A 82 -13.35 -5.78 8.74
CA ILE A 82 -11.94 -5.73 9.11
C ILE A 82 -11.73 -6.18 10.55
N ASP A 83 -10.91 -7.20 10.74
CA ASP A 83 -10.38 -7.55 12.04
C ASP A 83 -9.19 -6.63 12.36
N LEU A 84 -9.41 -5.67 13.26
CA LEU A 84 -8.38 -4.72 13.69
C LEU A 84 -7.25 -5.38 14.49
N ALA A 85 -7.43 -6.60 15.02
CA ALA A 85 -6.38 -7.30 15.75
C ALA A 85 -5.34 -7.93 14.80
N SER A 86 -5.80 -8.49 13.67
CA SER A 86 -4.93 -9.10 12.65
C SER A 86 -4.68 -8.22 11.44
N PHE A 87 -5.39 -7.09 11.32
CA PHE A 87 -5.54 -6.33 10.08
C PHE A 87 -5.97 -7.23 8.90
N GLY A 88 -6.86 -8.19 9.16
CA GLY A 88 -7.51 -9.00 8.14
C GLY A 88 -8.71 -8.26 7.55
N LEU A 89 -8.74 -8.06 6.23
CA LEU A 89 -9.87 -7.48 5.51
C LEU A 89 -10.59 -8.57 4.71
N GLU A 90 -11.85 -8.79 5.03
CA GLU A 90 -12.73 -9.71 4.31
C GLU A 90 -13.69 -8.93 3.41
N ILE A 91 -13.85 -9.37 2.16
CA ILE A 91 -14.75 -8.77 1.19
C ILE A 91 -15.63 -9.87 0.60
N VAL A 92 -16.94 -9.70 0.77
CA VAL A 92 -17.97 -10.59 0.22
C VAL A 92 -18.54 -9.94 -1.05
N LEU A 93 -18.45 -10.68 -2.15
CA LEU A 93 -18.90 -10.24 -3.47
C LEU A 93 -20.25 -10.85 -3.83
N ASP A 94 -21.05 -10.15 -4.63
CA ASP A 94 -22.33 -10.70 -5.08
C ASP A 94 -22.11 -11.85 -6.07
N ARG A 95 -22.44 -13.07 -5.63
CA ARG A 95 -22.39 -14.33 -6.39
C ARG A 95 -23.16 -14.31 -7.70
N ARG A 96 -24.18 -13.47 -7.82
CA ARG A 96 -24.98 -13.34 -9.04
C ARG A 96 -24.19 -12.64 -10.15
N ILE A 97 -23.21 -11.83 -9.75
CA ILE A 97 -22.44 -10.97 -10.64
C ILE A 97 -21.02 -11.52 -10.82
N VAL A 98 -20.44 -12.14 -9.78
CA VAL A 98 -19.05 -12.58 -9.76
C VAL A 98 -18.94 -14.09 -9.44
N PRO A 99 -18.16 -14.86 -10.21
CA PRO A 99 -17.94 -16.28 -9.93
C PRO A 99 -17.18 -16.54 -8.61
N ALA A 100 -16.21 -15.67 -8.27
CA ALA A 100 -15.49 -15.69 -7.02
C ALA A 100 -16.19 -14.80 -5.98
N TYR A 101 -16.69 -15.41 -4.91
CA TYR A 101 -17.63 -14.75 -4.00
C TYR A 101 -17.01 -14.13 -2.74
N PHE A 102 -15.73 -14.42 -2.48
CA PHE A 102 -15.08 -14.06 -1.23
C PHE A 102 -13.59 -13.80 -1.47
N LYS A 103 -13.06 -12.72 -0.90
CA LYS A 103 -11.62 -12.42 -0.86
C LYS A 103 -11.21 -12.01 0.55
N THR A 104 -10.12 -12.59 1.04
CA THR A 104 -9.47 -12.20 2.29
C THR A 104 -8.12 -11.59 1.97
N PHE A 105 -7.80 -10.48 2.62
CA PHE A 105 -6.51 -9.81 2.56
C PHE A 105 -5.95 -9.68 3.97
N GLU A 106 -4.65 -9.92 4.15
CA GLU A 106 -3.97 -9.71 5.42
C GLU A 106 -2.91 -8.62 5.23
N PHE A 107 -2.92 -7.60 6.10
CA PHE A 107 -1.90 -6.56 6.09
C PHE A 107 -0.83 -6.88 7.13
N VAL A 108 0.31 -7.36 6.65
CA VAL A 108 1.47 -7.64 7.51
C VAL A 108 2.45 -6.49 7.40
N GLU A 109 2.83 -5.90 8.54
CA GLU A 109 3.97 -5.00 8.59
C GLU A 109 5.22 -5.79 8.22
N LYS A 110 5.70 -5.56 7.00
CA LYS A 110 6.98 -6.09 6.58
C LYS A 110 8.04 -5.10 7.02
N GLU A 111 8.76 -5.41 8.10
CA GLU A 111 10.05 -4.76 8.36
C GLU A 111 10.82 -4.79 7.04
N SER A 112 11.24 -3.62 6.56
CA SER A 112 11.87 -3.53 5.25
C SER A 112 13.04 -4.50 5.25
N SER A 113 12.93 -5.62 4.53
CA SER A 113 13.97 -6.64 4.51
C SER A 113 15.24 -5.91 4.16
N ALA A 114 16.19 -5.81 5.11
CA ALA A 114 17.47 -5.15 4.90
C ALA A 114 17.93 -5.53 3.50
N SER A 115 18.30 -4.56 2.66
CA SER A 115 18.80 -4.92 1.32
C SER A 115 19.93 -5.88 1.57
N SER A 116 19.74 -7.14 1.17
CA SER A 116 20.74 -8.20 1.34
C SER A 116 22.03 -7.87 0.58
N VAL A 117 21.97 -6.86 -0.29
CA VAL A 117 23.11 -6.16 -0.85
C VAL A 117 23.61 -5.12 0.17
N GLU A 118 24.68 -5.48 0.89
CA GLU A 118 25.44 -4.54 1.70
C GLU A 118 26.00 -3.43 0.80
N GLU A 119 25.65 -2.18 1.10
CA GLU A 119 26.10 -1.02 0.34
C GLU A 119 27.64 -0.96 0.30
N PRO A 120 28.27 -0.69 -0.86
CA PRO A 120 29.72 -0.69 -0.98
C PRO A 120 30.39 0.36 -0.07
N GLY A 121 29.70 1.45 0.24
CA GLY A 121 30.15 2.45 1.21
C GLY A 121 30.16 1.92 2.65
N LEU A 122 29.14 1.16 3.04
CA LEU A 122 29.03 0.54 4.36
C LEU A 122 30.12 -0.50 4.55
N ARG A 123 30.34 -1.34 3.53
CA ARG A 123 31.42 -2.33 3.55
C ARG A 123 32.81 -1.69 3.68
N LYS A 124 33.04 -0.54 3.03
CA LYS A 124 34.29 0.23 3.18
C LYS A 124 34.44 0.81 4.59
N PHE A 125 33.36 1.35 5.15
CA PHE A 125 33.32 1.84 6.52
C PHE A 125 33.65 0.74 7.54
N LEU A 126 33.03 -0.44 7.43
CA LEU A 126 33.26 -1.55 8.37
C LEU A 126 34.69 -2.12 8.32
N LYS A 127 35.34 -2.04 7.14
CA LYS A 127 36.74 -2.47 6.98
C LYS A 127 37.76 -1.47 7.54
N ASP A 128 37.39 -0.20 7.63
CA ASP A 128 38.28 0.86 8.09
C ASP A 128 38.15 1.07 9.60
N ARG A 129 39.11 0.52 10.36
CA ARG A 129 39.15 0.64 11.83
C ARG A 129 39.24 2.08 12.32
N SER A 130 39.75 3.01 11.52
CA SER A 130 39.80 4.42 11.90
C SER A 130 38.42 5.10 11.86
N LEU A 131 37.49 4.55 11.07
CA LEU A 131 36.13 5.06 10.91
C LEU A 131 35.11 4.28 11.75
N CYS A 132 35.12 2.94 11.68
CA CYS A 132 34.14 2.14 12.43
C CYS A 132 34.42 2.09 13.94
N GLY A 133 35.68 2.29 14.34
CA GLY A 133 36.09 2.39 15.74
C GLY A 133 35.54 1.25 16.60
N ASN A 134 34.67 1.60 17.54
CA ASN A 134 33.98 0.70 18.47
C ASN A 134 32.46 0.59 18.18
N ALA A 135 32.05 0.66 16.92
CA ALA A 135 30.65 0.48 16.54
C ALA A 135 30.10 -0.85 17.09
N THR A 136 29.00 -0.77 17.83
CA THR A 136 28.31 -1.94 18.39
C THR A 136 27.50 -2.67 17.31
N PRO A 137 27.16 -3.95 17.50
CA PRO A 137 26.33 -4.69 16.55
C PRO A 137 24.98 -4.01 16.26
N GLN A 138 24.38 -3.36 17.25
CA GLN A 138 23.11 -2.64 17.12
C GLN A 138 23.26 -1.39 16.24
N GLU A 139 24.34 -0.62 16.44
CA GLU A 139 24.64 0.55 15.61
C GLU A 139 24.95 0.14 14.16
N VAL A 140 25.67 -0.96 13.97
CA VAL A 140 25.94 -1.50 12.62
C VAL A 140 24.65 -1.93 11.93
N GLU A 141 23.73 -2.56 12.66
CA GLU A 141 22.44 -2.98 12.12
C GLU A 141 21.58 -1.77 11.73
N PHE A 142 21.57 -0.72 12.54
CA PHE A 142 20.93 0.55 12.18
C PHE A 142 21.48 1.12 10.87
N LEU A 143 22.81 1.15 10.69
CA LEU A 143 23.44 1.64 9.46
C LEU A 143 23.11 0.78 8.23
N ARG A 144 22.86 -0.53 8.40
CA ARG A 144 22.41 -1.44 7.32
C ARG A 144 20.99 -1.17 6.85
N GLN A 145 20.15 -0.62 7.73
CA GLN A 145 18.75 -0.32 7.42
C GLN A 145 18.57 1.01 6.66
N LEU A 146 19.62 1.85 6.58
CA LEU A 146 19.58 3.11 5.84
C LEU A 146 19.32 2.88 4.34
N ARG A 147 18.35 3.61 3.79
CA ARG A 147 17.95 3.53 2.37
C ARG A 147 18.32 4.77 1.59
N PHE A 148 18.89 4.58 0.42
CA PHE A 148 19.31 5.65 -0.48
C PHE A 148 18.48 5.61 -1.76
N LYS A 149 17.71 6.67 -2.02
CA LYS A 149 16.80 6.73 -3.17
C LYS A 149 17.45 7.24 -4.47
N ASN A 150 18.75 7.58 -4.45
CA ASN A 150 19.42 8.28 -5.56
C ASN A 150 20.70 7.55 -6.02
N GLY A 151 21.00 7.59 -7.33
CA GLY A 151 22.12 6.88 -7.99
C GLY A 151 23.55 7.29 -7.60
N ARG A 152 23.73 8.11 -6.55
CA ARG A 152 25.02 8.32 -5.89
C ARG A 152 25.02 7.55 -4.58
N GLY A 153 25.74 6.43 -4.56
CA GLY A 153 25.87 5.60 -3.38
C GLY A 153 26.59 6.32 -2.22
N PRO A 154 26.21 6.06 -0.96
CA PRO A 154 26.86 6.65 0.21
C PRO A 154 28.34 6.26 0.30
N THR A 155 29.18 7.17 0.80
CA THR A 155 30.60 6.91 1.03
C THR A 155 30.84 6.39 2.45
N ALA A 156 32.03 5.85 2.74
CA ALA A 156 32.37 5.44 4.10
C ALA A 156 32.28 6.58 5.14
N LEU A 157 32.60 7.82 4.72
CA LEU A 157 32.48 9.01 5.56
C LEU A 157 31.04 9.38 5.90
N TYR A 158 30.10 9.06 5.00
CA TYR A 158 28.67 9.24 5.29
C TYR A 158 28.26 8.36 6.48
N TYR A 159 28.62 7.07 6.47
CA TYR A 159 28.33 6.15 7.58
C TYR A 159 29.02 6.53 8.88
N TYR A 160 30.25 7.05 8.81
CA TYR A 160 30.93 7.61 9.99
C TYR A 160 30.12 8.76 10.59
N ARG A 161 29.63 9.69 9.76
CA ARG A 161 28.82 10.81 10.22
C ARG A 161 27.50 10.36 10.84
N GLU A 162 26.81 9.41 10.21
CA GLU A 162 25.56 8.88 10.76
C GLU A 162 25.77 8.15 12.10
N LEU A 163 26.89 7.44 12.26
CA LEU A 163 27.24 6.83 13.55
C LEU A 163 27.48 7.91 14.63
N GLN A 164 28.14 9.01 14.29
CA GLN A 164 28.33 10.12 15.23
C GLN A 164 27.00 10.80 15.57
N ASN A 165 26.13 11.03 14.58
CA ASN A 165 24.79 11.56 14.82
C ASN A 165 23.99 10.66 15.77
N LEU A 166 24.06 9.33 15.59
CA LEU A 166 23.38 8.38 16.46
C LEU A 166 23.88 8.43 17.92
N ARG A 167 25.15 8.78 18.12
CA ARG A 167 25.79 8.89 19.43
C ARG A 167 25.66 10.26 20.06
N ASP A 168 25.24 11.27 19.31
CA ASP A 168 25.15 12.64 19.80
C ASP A 168 24.03 12.74 20.88
N PRO A 169 24.37 13.10 22.13
CA PRO A 169 23.42 13.22 23.23
C PRO A 169 22.31 14.25 22.97
N LEU A 170 22.52 15.21 22.07
CA LEU A 170 21.52 16.21 21.72
C LEU A 170 20.30 15.60 21.00
N HIS A 171 20.47 14.43 20.39
CA HIS A 171 19.38 13.70 19.72
C HIS A 171 18.60 12.78 20.67
N PHE A 172 19.13 12.51 21.87
CA PHE A 172 18.49 11.62 22.85
C PHE A 172 18.54 12.23 24.25
N ARG A 173 17.42 12.80 24.71
CA ARG A 173 17.27 13.16 26.13
C ARG A 173 17.40 11.89 26.97
N ARG A 174 18.37 11.84 27.88
CA ARG A 174 18.34 10.88 29.00
C ARG A 174 17.06 11.13 29.80
N LYS A 175 16.28 10.08 30.05
CA LYS A 175 15.34 10.05 31.17
C LYS A 175 16.11 9.86 32.46
#